data_AF-A0A810N9W0-F1
#
_entry.id   AF-A0A810N9W0-F1
#
_cell.length_a   1.000
_cell.length_b   1.000
_cell.length_c   1.000
_cell.angle_alpha   90.00
_cell.angle_beta   90.00
_cell.angle_gamma   90.00
#
_symmetry.space_group_name_H-M   'P 1'
#
loop_
_entity.id
_entity.type
_entity.pdbx_description
1 polymer ?
#
loop_
_entity_poly.entity_id
_entity_poly.type
_entity_poly.pdbx_seq_one_letter_code
_entity_poly.pdbx_strand_id
1 'polypeptide(L)'
;MVSLVDIVQSGVQAVIAGIDRARLETAVAEDAAQRIAQHAIATGFIGVAQNIAIVREVIGQVQVGIGSLSLLAGQASATVRVVPRQRTPEETVAVLTPLSGKLDELRACAISCVAQIELAKQRTRSALQGAEPGAMSNRLAAIQQVLVTVNARVLEIQRHVEQAVIEARRIGDGEKRQGRRSGRSGAQPDRRTAYRFQRPRAGGVAIMKGRSADS
;
A
#
# COMPACT_ATOMS: atom_id res chain seq x y z
N MET A 1 24.39 4.89 5.56
CA MET A 1 22.97 4.94 5.95
C MET A 1 22.16 4.45 4.76
N VAL A 2 21.25 3.50 4.97
CA VAL A 2 20.33 3.01 3.91
C VAL A 2 19.18 4.01 3.79
N SER A 3 18.80 4.41 2.58
CA SER A 3 17.66 5.31 2.38
C SER A 3 16.34 4.59 2.67
N LEU A 4 15.34 5.30 3.19
CA LEU A 4 13.98 4.75 3.34
C LEU A 4 13.42 4.23 2.00
N VAL A 5 13.83 4.85 0.88
CA VAL A 5 13.47 4.39 -0.46
C VAL A 5 14.08 3.02 -0.78
N ASP A 6 15.33 2.77 -0.38
CA ASP A 6 15.98 1.47 -0.57
C ASP A 6 15.31 0.38 0.30
N ILE A 7 14.87 0.73 1.51
CA ILE A 7 14.09 -0.16 2.40
C ILE A 7 12.74 -0.51 1.75
N VAL A 8 12.03 0.49 1.21
CA VAL A 8 10.76 0.27 0.51
C VAL A 8 10.97 -0.62 -0.73
N GLN A 9 12.00 -0.35 -1.53
CA GLN A 9 12.31 -1.14 -2.72
C GLN A 9 12.61 -2.60 -2.38
N SER A 10 13.51 -2.84 -1.42
CA SER A 10 13.83 -4.20 -0.96
C SER A 10 12.63 -4.90 -0.32
N GLY A 11 11.78 -4.16 0.40
CA GLY A 11 10.51 -4.65 0.94
C GLY A 11 9.56 -5.14 -0.16
N VAL A 12 9.36 -4.35 -1.22
CA VAL A 12 8.51 -4.73 -2.35
C VAL A 12 9.06 -5.97 -3.07
N GLN A 13 10.39 -6.08 -3.24
CA GLN A 13 10.99 -7.28 -3.82
C GLN A 13 10.76 -8.53 -2.96
N ALA A 14 10.83 -8.40 -1.63
CA ALA A 14 10.49 -9.49 -0.72
C ALA A 14 9.01 -9.90 -0.82
N VAL A 15 8.10 -8.93 -1.01
CA VAL A 15 6.68 -9.21 -1.28
C VAL A 15 6.50 -10.00 -2.58
N ILE A 16 7.15 -9.59 -3.66
CA ILE A 16 7.11 -10.30 -4.96
C ILE A 16 7.59 -11.75 -4.80
N ALA A 17 8.74 -11.96 -4.16
CA ALA A 17 9.26 -13.31 -3.92
C ALA A 17 8.32 -14.17 -3.06
N GLY A 18 7.64 -13.57 -2.08
CA GLY A 18 6.61 -14.25 -1.29
C GLY A 18 5.39 -14.65 -2.13
N ILE A 19 4.94 -13.78 -3.03
CA ILE A 19 3.82 -14.07 -3.94
C ILE A 19 4.21 -15.20 -4.92
N ASP A 20 5.42 -15.18 -5.47
CA ASP A 20 5.92 -16.24 -6.36
C ASP A 20 5.96 -17.59 -5.63
N ARG A 21 6.40 -17.59 -4.37
CA ARG A 21 6.34 -18.78 -3.52
C ARG A 21 4.90 -19.25 -3.31
N ALA A 22 3.98 -18.35 -2.98
CA ALA A 22 2.57 -18.71 -2.82
C ALA A 22 2.00 -19.33 -4.11
N ARG A 23 2.37 -18.79 -5.28
CA ARG A 23 1.97 -19.32 -6.59
C ARG A 23 2.47 -20.75 -6.80
N LEU A 24 3.73 -21.01 -6.49
CA LEU A 24 4.32 -22.35 -6.60
C LEU A 24 3.62 -23.34 -5.66
N GLU A 25 3.44 -23.00 -4.39
CA GLU A 25 2.74 -23.84 -3.42
C GLU A 25 1.29 -24.13 -3.84
N THR A 26 0.61 -23.14 -4.43
CA THR A 26 -0.77 -23.30 -4.92
C THR A 26 -0.82 -24.22 -6.15
N ALA A 27 0.17 -24.19 -7.03
CA ALA A 27 0.26 -25.12 -8.16
C ALA A 27 0.50 -26.56 -7.67
N VAL A 28 1.34 -26.73 -6.64
CA VAL A 28 1.58 -28.04 -6.02
C VAL A 28 0.33 -28.57 -5.30
N ALA A 29 -0.45 -27.70 -4.65
CA ALA A 29 -1.72 -28.09 -4.04
C ALA A 29 -2.75 -28.54 -5.10
N GLU A 30 -2.83 -27.84 -6.23
CA GLU A 30 -3.71 -28.21 -7.35
C GLU A 30 -3.35 -29.58 -7.93
N ASP A 31 -2.06 -29.84 -8.19
CA ASP A 31 -1.59 -31.14 -8.67
C ASP A 31 -1.89 -32.27 -7.67
N ALA A 32 -1.71 -32.01 -6.37
CA ALA A 32 -2.07 -32.98 -5.34
C ALA A 32 -3.58 -33.27 -5.33
N ALA A 33 -4.41 -32.25 -5.46
CA ALA A 33 -5.87 -32.41 -5.51
C ALA A 33 -6.30 -33.21 -6.74
N GLN A 34 -5.69 -32.93 -7.89
CA GLN A 34 -5.94 -33.67 -9.13
C GLN A 34 -5.58 -35.16 -8.99
N ARG A 35 -4.43 -35.48 -8.40
CA ARG A 35 -4.02 -36.88 -8.15
C ARG A 35 -4.97 -37.61 -7.21
N ILE A 36 -5.45 -36.95 -6.15
CA ILE A 36 -6.45 -37.51 -5.24
C ILE A 36 -7.75 -37.80 -5.99
N ALA A 37 -8.24 -36.86 -6.81
CA ALA A 37 -9.46 -37.05 -7.58
C ALA A 37 -9.34 -38.24 -8.57
N GLN A 38 -8.23 -38.32 -9.30
CA GLN A 38 -7.97 -39.42 -10.24
C GLN A 38 -7.92 -40.78 -9.53
N HIS A 39 -7.23 -40.85 -8.39
CA HIS A 39 -7.17 -42.07 -7.60
C HIS A 39 -8.56 -42.47 -7.08
N ALA A 40 -9.32 -41.53 -6.53
CA ALA A 40 -10.68 -41.78 -6.06
C ALA A 40 -11.61 -42.30 -7.17
N ILE A 41 -11.51 -41.76 -8.39
CA ILE A 41 -12.25 -42.28 -9.55
C ILE A 41 -11.83 -43.71 -9.86
N ALA A 42 -10.52 -43.98 -9.95
CA ALA A 42 -9.99 -45.30 -10.28
C ALA A 42 -10.39 -46.39 -9.27
N THR A 43 -10.60 -46.03 -8.01
CA THR A 43 -11.02 -46.94 -6.93
C THR A 43 -12.53 -46.94 -6.68
N GLY A 44 -13.33 -46.21 -7.48
CA GLY A 44 -14.80 -46.18 -7.36
C GLY A 44 -15.36 -45.24 -6.29
N PHE A 45 -14.55 -44.41 -5.65
CA PHE A 45 -14.98 -43.41 -4.67
C PHE A 45 -15.43 -42.09 -5.34
N ILE A 46 -16.48 -42.15 -6.15
CA ILE A 46 -16.96 -41.01 -6.95
C ILE A 46 -17.33 -39.79 -6.09
N GLY A 47 -17.93 -39.99 -4.90
CA GLY A 47 -18.25 -38.89 -3.99
C GLY A 47 -17.03 -38.12 -3.49
N VAL A 48 -15.91 -38.82 -3.25
CA VAL A 48 -14.64 -38.18 -2.88
C VAL A 48 -14.10 -37.35 -4.05
N ALA A 49 -14.15 -37.89 -5.27
CA ALA A 49 -13.72 -37.17 -6.46
C ALA A 49 -14.53 -35.89 -6.71
N GLN A 50 -15.86 -35.94 -6.53
CA GLN A 50 -16.73 -34.78 -6.62
C GLN A 50 -16.38 -33.72 -5.57
N ASN A 51 -16.19 -34.12 -4.32
CA ASN A 51 -15.81 -33.19 -3.26
C ASN A 51 -14.43 -32.56 -3.50
N ILE A 52 -13.49 -33.31 -4.05
CA ILE A 52 -12.17 -32.77 -4.41
C ILE A 52 -12.26 -31.80 -5.60
N ALA A 53 -13.17 -32.02 -6.56
CA ALA A 53 -13.40 -31.04 -7.62
C ALA A 53 -13.83 -29.67 -7.06
N ILE A 54 -14.65 -29.65 -6.00
CA ILE A 54 -15.02 -28.41 -5.29
C ILE A 54 -13.80 -27.78 -4.61
N VAL A 55 -12.90 -28.57 -4.02
CA VAL A 55 -11.65 -28.06 -3.43
C VAL A 55 -10.76 -27.42 -4.51
N ARG A 56 -10.63 -28.06 -5.67
CA ARG A 56 -9.87 -27.55 -6.82
C ARG A 56 -10.44 -26.23 -7.35
N GLU A 57 -11.76 -26.08 -7.38
CA GLU A 57 -12.38 -24.80 -7.75
C GLU A 57 -11.94 -23.66 -6.82
N VAL A 58 -11.92 -23.89 -5.50
CA VAL A 58 -11.45 -22.89 -4.54
C VAL A 58 -9.95 -22.62 -4.70
N ILE A 59 -9.13 -23.66 -4.93
CA ILE A 59 -7.71 -23.48 -5.24
C ILE A 59 -7.54 -22.61 -6.49
N GLY A 60 -8.35 -22.82 -7.54
CA GLY A 60 -8.38 -21.98 -8.73
C GLY A 60 -8.71 -20.51 -8.42
N GLN A 61 -9.67 -20.25 -7.53
CA GLN A 61 -9.97 -18.89 -7.07
C GLN A 61 -8.79 -18.26 -6.32
N VAL A 62 -8.09 -19.04 -5.49
CA VAL A 62 -6.86 -18.59 -4.82
C VAL A 62 -5.76 -18.28 -5.84
N GLN A 63 -5.59 -19.08 -6.89
CA GLN A 63 -4.63 -18.81 -7.97
C GLN A 63 -4.93 -17.50 -8.69
N VAL A 64 -6.20 -17.23 -8.98
CA VAL A 64 -6.63 -15.93 -9.56
C VAL A 64 -6.28 -14.78 -8.61
N GLY A 65 -6.57 -14.92 -7.31
CA GLY A 65 -6.21 -13.93 -6.30
C GLY A 65 -4.70 -13.67 -6.21
N ILE A 66 -3.89 -14.73 -6.25
CA ILE A 66 -2.42 -14.63 -6.30
C ILE A 66 -1.95 -13.94 -7.59
N GLY A 67 -2.60 -14.21 -8.73
CA GLY A 67 -2.33 -13.49 -9.98
C GLY A 67 -2.58 -11.98 -9.84
N SER A 68 -3.66 -11.58 -9.19
CA SER A 68 -3.95 -10.18 -8.85
C SER A 68 -2.90 -9.58 -7.92
N LEU A 69 -2.43 -10.32 -6.91
CA LEU A 69 -1.32 -9.90 -6.05
C LEU A 69 -0.04 -9.65 -6.87
N SER A 70 0.32 -10.55 -7.78
CA SER A 70 1.49 -10.38 -8.65
C SER A 70 1.39 -9.11 -9.49
N LEU A 71 0.22 -8.84 -10.07
CA LEU A 71 -0.02 -7.63 -10.86
C LEU A 71 0.16 -6.36 -10.00
N LEU A 72 -0.49 -6.30 -8.83
CA LEU A 72 -0.41 -5.15 -7.93
C LEU A 72 1.02 -4.93 -7.40
N ALA A 73 1.74 -6.00 -7.06
CA ALA A 73 3.12 -5.93 -6.61
C ALA A 73 4.06 -5.45 -7.73
N GLY A 74 3.82 -5.88 -8.97
CA GLY A 74 4.54 -5.37 -10.15
C GLY A 74 4.31 -3.87 -10.35
N GLN A 75 3.08 -3.40 -10.18
CA GLN A 75 2.77 -1.97 -10.25
C GLN A 75 3.43 -1.18 -9.12
N ALA A 76 3.39 -1.68 -7.88
CA ALA A 76 4.05 -1.04 -6.75
C ALA A 76 5.57 -0.95 -6.97
N SER A 77 6.19 -2.02 -7.47
CA SER A 77 7.61 -2.07 -7.84
C SER A 77 7.94 -1.03 -8.92
N ALA A 78 7.10 -0.93 -9.96
CA ALA A 78 7.27 0.09 -11.00
C ALA A 78 7.20 1.50 -10.43
N THR A 79 6.27 1.80 -9.52
CA THR A 79 6.16 3.10 -8.84
C THR A 79 7.43 3.44 -8.05
N VAL A 80 7.97 2.47 -7.31
CA VAL A 80 9.20 2.69 -6.51
C VAL A 80 10.43 2.91 -7.40
N ARG A 81 10.55 2.17 -8.52
CA ARG A 81 11.71 2.28 -9.43
C ARG A 81 11.85 3.65 -10.09
N VAL A 82 10.75 4.39 -10.22
CA VAL A 82 10.76 5.74 -10.82
C VAL A 82 11.30 6.79 -9.85
N VAL A 83 11.47 6.47 -8.55
CA VAL A 83 12.06 7.38 -7.56
C VAL A 83 13.57 7.54 -7.82
N PRO A 84 14.03 8.67 -8.37
CA PRO A 84 15.45 8.99 -8.47
C PRO A 84 16.02 9.22 -7.07
N ARG A 85 17.29 8.86 -6.87
CA ARG A 85 17.99 8.98 -5.58
C ARG A 85 18.20 10.42 -5.08
N GLN A 86 17.96 11.43 -5.92
CA GLN A 86 18.22 12.86 -5.63
C GLN A 86 17.01 13.75 -5.99
N ARG A 87 15.81 13.39 -5.53
CA ARG A 87 14.61 14.22 -5.73
C ARG A 87 14.42 15.25 -4.64
N THR A 88 13.69 16.33 -4.97
CA THR A 88 13.24 17.28 -3.97
C THR A 88 12.25 16.62 -3.01
N PRO A 89 12.02 17.21 -1.83
CA PRO A 89 11.05 16.67 -0.89
C PRO A 89 9.63 16.61 -1.46
N GLU A 90 9.21 17.59 -2.27
CA GLU A 90 7.91 17.59 -2.95
C GLU A 90 7.75 16.42 -3.92
N GLU A 91 8.77 16.15 -4.74
CA GLU A 91 8.69 15.06 -5.72
C GLU A 91 8.75 13.68 -5.05
N THR A 92 9.35 13.58 -3.87
CA THR A 92 9.33 12.36 -3.04
C THR A 92 7.91 12.09 -2.54
N VAL A 93 7.24 13.11 -2.00
CA VAL A 93 5.83 13.00 -1.57
C VAL A 93 4.94 12.61 -2.75
N ALA A 94 5.12 13.24 -3.91
CA ALA A 94 4.30 12.97 -5.09
C ALA A 94 4.40 11.52 -5.58
N VAL A 95 5.55 10.85 -5.43
CA VAL A 95 5.73 9.45 -5.84
C VAL A 95 5.29 8.47 -4.76
N LEU A 96 5.54 8.78 -3.48
CA LEU A 96 5.22 7.89 -2.38
C LEU A 96 3.73 7.86 -2.03
N THR A 97 2.99 8.95 -2.24
CA THR A 97 1.55 8.97 -1.95
C THR A 97 0.75 7.92 -2.76
N PRO A 98 0.91 7.80 -4.10
CA PRO A 98 0.25 6.74 -4.87
C PRO A 98 0.65 5.32 -4.45
N LEU A 99 1.87 5.14 -3.94
CA LEU A 99 2.36 3.84 -3.48
C LEU A 99 1.58 3.34 -2.26
N SER A 100 1.21 4.22 -1.33
CA SER A 100 0.39 3.83 -0.16
C SER A 100 -0.93 3.19 -0.57
N GLY A 101 -1.64 3.77 -1.55
CA GLY A 101 -2.90 3.20 -2.06
C GLY A 101 -2.71 1.83 -2.70
N LYS A 102 -1.63 1.63 -3.46
CA LYS A 102 -1.28 0.31 -4.02
C LYS A 102 -0.97 -0.73 -2.95
N LEU A 103 -0.31 -0.32 -1.87
CA LEU A 103 -0.02 -1.21 -0.74
C LEU A 103 -1.31 -1.59 0.01
N ASP A 104 -2.29 -0.68 0.12
CA ASP A 104 -3.60 -1.00 0.69
C ASP A 104 -4.37 -2.01 -0.16
N GLU A 105 -4.36 -1.85 -1.49
CA GLU A 105 -4.95 -2.82 -2.42
C GLU A 105 -4.29 -4.20 -2.31
N LEU A 106 -2.95 -4.24 -2.26
CA LEU A 106 -2.17 -5.47 -2.02
C LEU A 106 -2.60 -6.15 -0.72
N ARG A 107 -2.73 -5.37 0.36
CA ARG A 107 -3.14 -5.85 1.68
C ARG A 107 -4.53 -6.46 1.65
N ALA A 108 -5.50 -5.73 1.08
CA ALA A 108 -6.88 -6.20 0.96
C ALA A 108 -6.97 -7.49 0.13
N CYS A 109 -6.21 -7.57 -0.97
CA CYS A 109 -6.14 -8.76 -1.80
C CYS A 109 -5.53 -9.95 -1.05
N ALA A 110 -4.45 -9.74 -0.28
CA ALA A 110 -3.81 -10.80 0.52
C ALA A 110 -4.75 -11.34 1.60
N ILE A 111 -5.46 -10.45 2.31
CA ILE A 111 -6.48 -10.83 3.31
C ILE A 111 -7.60 -11.66 2.66
N SER A 112 -8.09 -11.24 1.49
CA SER A 112 -9.10 -11.98 0.74
C SER A 112 -8.61 -13.38 0.37
N CYS A 113 -7.38 -13.51 -0.13
CA CYS A 113 -6.79 -14.81 -0.46
C CYS A 113 -6.67 -15.72 0.78
N VAL A 114 -6.25 -15.18 1.94
CA VAL A 114 -6.19 -15.93 3.21
C VAL A 114 -7.58 -16.45 3.60
N ALA A 115 -8.62 -15.63 3.47
CA ALA A 115 -10.00 -16.06 3.75
C ALA A 115 -10.45 -17.20 2.80
N GLN A 116 -10.12 -17.11 1.50
CA GLN A 116 -10.42 -18.18 0.53
C GLN A 116 -9.70 -19.49 0.86
N ILE A 117 -8.45 -19.43 1.33
CA ILE A 117 -7.72 -20.62 1.76
C ILE A 117 -8.36 -21.27 3.00
N GLU A 118 -8.85 -20.48 3.95
CA GLU A 118 -9.58 -21.04 5.09
C GLU A 118 -10.87 -21.74 4.66
N LEU A 119 -11.61 -21.19 3.70
CA LEU A 119 -12.74 -21.87 3.08
C LEU A 119 -12.31 -23.18 2.40
N ALA A 120 -11.18 -23.18 1.67
CA ALA A 120 -10.63 -24.38 1.05
C ALA A 120 -10.29 -25.46 2.09
N LYS A 121 -9.68 -25.07 3.21
CA LYS A 121 -9.34 -25.97 4.33
C LYS A 121 -10.59 -26.58 4.95
N GLN A 122 -11.61 -25.76 5.21
CA GLN A 122 -12.90 -26.25 5.73
C GLN A 122 -13.55 -27.24 4.78
N ARG A 123 -13.62 -26.91 3.49
CA ARG A 123 -14.17 -27.81 2.46
C ARG A 123 -13.37 -29.10 2.33
N THR A 124 -12.04 -29.04 2.39
CA THR A 124 -11.15 -30.22 2.36
C THR A 124 -11.43 -31.16 3.54
N ARG A 125 -11.60 -30.61 4.75
CA ARG A 125 -11.93 -31.41 5.94
C ARG A 125 -13.28 -32.11 5.79
N SER A 126 -14.29 -31.42 5.25
CA SER A 126 -15.60 -32.02 4.98
C SER A 126 -15.55 -33.06 3.85
N ALA A 127 -14.76 -32.80 2.80
CA ALA A 127 -14.60 -33.66 1.63
C ALA A 127 -13.93 -35.00 1.96
N LEU A 128 -13.01 -34.98 2.92
CA LEU A 128 -12.16 -36.11 3.29
C LEU A 128 -12.55 -36.72 4.63
N GLN A 129 -13.81 -36.56 5.08
CA GLN A 129 -14.33 -37.28 6.25
C GLN A 129 -14.17 -38.80 6.03
N GLY A 130 -13.15 -39.40 6.65
CA GLY A 130 -12.81 -40.83 6.51
C GLY A 130 -11.53 -41.16 5.73
N ALA A 131 -10.87 -40.17 5.11
CA ALA A 131 -9.51 -40.30 4.56
C ALA A 131 -8.52 -39.50 5.41
N GLU A 132 -7.22 -39.48 5.07
CA GLU A 132 -6.22 -38.67 5.78
C GLU A 132 -6.16 -37.24 5.18
N PRO A 133 -6.87 -36.24 5.73
CA PRO A 133 -6.84 -34.86 5.22
C PRO A 133 -5.51 -34.14 5.45
N GLY A 134 -4.56 -34.78 6.15
CA GLY A 134 -3.33 -34.18 6.65
C GLY A 134 -2.48 -33.56 5.55
N ALA A 135 -2.23 -34.30 4.46
CA ALA A 135 -1.37 -33.81 3.39
C ALA A 135 -1.93 -32.56 2.68
N MET A 136 -3.22 -32.56 2.31
CA MET A 136 -3.84 -31.42 1.64
C MET A 136 -4.01 -30.22 2.59
N SER A 137 -4.41 -30.48 3.83
CA SER A 137 -4.55 -29.43 4.86
C SER A 137 -3.22 -28.73 5.15
N ASN A 138 -2.12 -29.49 5.20
CA ASN A 138 -0.78 -28.94 5.41
C ASN A 138 -0.33 -28.06 4.23
N ARG A 139 -0.65 -28.45 2.99
CA ARG A 139 -0.36 -27.62 1.81
C ARG A 139 -1.11 -26.30 1.84
N LEU A 140 -2.41 -26.34 2.12
CA LEU A 140 -3.22 -25.13 2.24
C LEU A 140 -2.72 -24.24 3.39
N ALA A 141 -2.30 -24.83 4.52
CA ALA A 141 -1.69 -24.10 5.61
C ALA A 141 -0.35 -23.45 5.22
N ALA A 142 0.47 -24.11 4.40
CA ALA A 142 1.72 -23.54 3.88
C ALA A 142 1.45 -22.31 3.00
N ILE A 143 0.49 -22.38 2.07
CA ILE A 143 0.09 -21.23 1.24
C ILE A 143 -0.40 -20.08 2.13
N GLN A 144 -1.26 -20.39 3.10
CA GLN A 144 -1.77 -19.41 4.05
C GLN A 144 -0.63 -18.70 4.80
N GLN A 145 0.33 -19.45 5.33
CA GLN A 145 1.45 -18.90 6.07
C GLN A 145 2.28 -17.94 5.20
N VAL A 146 2.52 -18.30 3.94
CA VAL A 146 3.22 -17.41 3.00
C VAL A 146 2.44 -16.10 2.79
N LEU A 147 1.12 -16.17 2.59
CA LEU A 147 0.30 -14.97 2.39
C LEU A 147 0.18 -14.10 3.65
N VAL A 148 0.16 -14.71 4.83
CA VAL A 148 0.23 -13.97 6.11
C VAL A 148 1.56 -13.22 6.22
N THR A 149 2.67 -13.87 5.86
CA THR A 149 3.99 -13.21 5.82
C THR A 149 4.04 -12.07 4.79
N VAL A 150 3.47 -12.27 3.59
CA VAL A 150 3.33 -11.21 2.58
C VAL A 150 2.55 -10.02 3.14
N ASN A 151 1.40 -10.27 3.78
CA ASN A 151 0.57 -9.24 4.38
C ASN A 151 1.31 -8.45 5.48
N ALA A 152 2.04 -9.15 6.37
CA ALA A 152 2.87 -8.51 7.39
C ALA A 152 3.95 -7.62 6.78
N ARG A 153 4.58 -8.07 5.68
CA ARG A 153 5.60 -7.30 4.96
C ARG A 153 5.01 -6.07 4.29
N VAL A 154 3.82 -6.16 3.69
CA VAL A 154 3.11 -5.00 3.13
C VAL A 154 2.86 -3.93 4.20
N LEU A 155 2.40 -4.33 5.39
CA LEU A 155 2.20 -3.42 6.53
C LEU A 155 3.50 -2.75 7.02
N GLU A 156 4.64 -3.45 6.94
CA GLU A 156 5.95 -2.88 7.25
C GLU A 156 6.36 -1.83 6.21
N ILE A 157 6.19 -2.12 4.92
CA ILE A 157 6.47 -1.18 3.84
C ILE A 157 5.59 0.07 3.98
N GLN A 158 4.30 -0.09 4.28
CA GLN A 158 3.39 1.04 4.50
C GLN A 158 3.91 2.00 5.57
N ARG A 159 4.34 1.47 6.72
CA ARG A 159 4.94 2.28 7.81
C ARG A 159 6.18 3.03 7.35
N HIS A 160 7.03 2.41 6.53
CA HIS A 160 8.21 3.09 5.98
C HIS A 160 7.86 4.17 4.96
N VAL A 161 6.84 3.94 4.12
CA VAL A 161 6.34 4.94 3.18
C VAL A 161 5.77 6.14 3.93
N GLU A 162 4.96 5.92 4.97
CA GLU A 162 4.42 6.99 5.82
C GLU A 162 5.53 7.81 6.48
N GLN A 163 6.53 7.14 7.06
CA GLN A 163 7.70 7.81 7.64
C GLN A 163 8.47 8.64 6.60
N ALA A 164 8.68 8.10 5.41
CA ALA A 164 9.38 8.81 4.33
C ALA A 164 8.60 10.05 3.85
N VAL A 165 7.27 9.96 3.77
CA VAL A 165 6.41 11.10 3.43
C VAL A 165 6.45 12.17 4.51
N ILE A 166 6.38 11.80 5.79
CA ILE A 166 6.47 12.74 6.92
C ILE A 166 7.82 13.47 6.91
N GLU A 167 8.92 12.72 6.73
CA GLU A 167 10.26 13.30 6.70
C GLU A 167 10.46 14.23 5.51
N ALA A 168 10.01 13.84 4.31
CA ALA A 168 10.07 14.69 3.13
C ALA A 168 9.30 16.01 3.34
N ARG A 169 8.08 15.97 3.89
CA ARG A 169 7.32 17.19 4.20
C ARG A 169 8.06 18.11 5.17
N ARG A 170 8.65 17.54 6.23
CA ARG A 170 9.41 18.28 7.23
C ARG A 170 10.62 19.00 6.63
N ILE A 171 11.35 18.33 5.73
CA ILE A 171 12.51 18.91 5.04
C ILE A 171 12.04 20.05 4.12
N GLY A 172 11.02 19.82 3.29
CA GLY A 172 10.50 20.84 2.37
C GLY A 172 9.98 22.10 3.08
N ASP A 173 9.35 21.95 4.25
CA ASP A 173 8.92 23.08 5.08
C ASP A 173 10.10 23.86 5.69
N GLY A 174 11.18 23.16 6.05
CA GLY A 174 12.43 23.75 6.50
C GLY A 174 13.10 24.60 5.42
N GLU A 175 13.20 24.07 4.20
CA GLU A 175 13.78 24.77 3.04
C GLU A 175 12.99 26.03 2.70
N LYS A 176 11.64 25.96 2.69
CA LYS A 176 10.77 27.12 2.46
C LYS A 176 10.97 28.24 3.50
N ARG A 177 11.19 27.88 4.76
CA ARG A 177 11.44 28.85 5.85
C ARG A 177 12.82 29.50 5.73
N GLN A 178 13.83 28.75 5.30
CA GLN A 178 15.19 29.25 5.12
C GLN A 178 15.29 30.21 3.92
N GLY A 179 14.63 29.89 2.80
CA GLY A 179 14.52 30.80 1.64
C GLY A 179 13.78 32.11 1.96
N ARG A 180 12.75 32.07 2.83
CA ARG A 180 12.06 33.29 3.29
C ARG A 180 12.91 34.19 4.19
N ARG A 181 13.87 33.62 4.94
CA ARG A 181 14.80 34.39 5.79
C ARG A 181 15.92 35.03 4.98
N SER A 182 16.46 34.34 3.97
CA SER A 182 17.51 34.92 3.11
C SER A 182 16.96 36.05 2.21
N GLY A 183 15.74 35.91 1.67
CA GLY A 183 15.10 36.95 0.85
C GLY A 183 14.73 38.24 1.59
N ARG A 184 14.62 38.21 2.93
CA ARG A 184 14.26 39.39 3.75
C ARG A 184 15.47 40.20 4.25
N SER A 185 16.69 39.68 4.07
CA SER A 185 17.92 40.33 4.53
C SER A 185 18.49 41.38 3.55
N GLY A 186 17.91 41.54 2.35
CA GLY A 186 18.39 42.48 1.32
C GLY A 186 17.63 43.81 1.22
N ALA A 187 16.48 43.95 1.90
CA ALA A 187 15.75 45.21 1.94
C ALA A 187 16.22 46.04 3.13
N GLN A 188 17.40 46.65 3.01
CA GLN A 188 17.84 47.70 3.90
C GLN A 188 16.94 48.93 3.64
N PRO A 189 16.05 49.33 4.57
CA PRO A 189 15.30 50.55 4.38
C PRO A 189 16.31 51.69 4.39
N ASP A 190 16.42 52.38 3.25
CA ASP A 190 17.24 53.57 3.09
C ASP A 190 16.77 54.61 4.14
N ARG A 191 17.53 54.73 5.23
CA ARG A 191 17.29 55.67 6.33
C ARG A 191 17.76 57.07 5.93
N ARG A 192 17.32 57.56 4.77
CA ARG A 192 17.56 58.94 4.31
C ARG A 192 16.27 59.60 3.83
N THR A 193 15.39 59.89 4.79
CA THR A 193 14.47 61.05 4.73
C THR A 193 14.01 61.31 6.16
N ALA A 194 14.85 61.98 6.96
CA ALA A 194 14.88 63.43 7.12
C ALA A 194 13.56 63.99 7.68
N TYR A 195 13.63 64.31 8.99
CA TYR A 195 12.87 65.33 9.69
C TYR A 195 12.29 66.43 8.79
N ARG A 196 10.98 66.68 8.85
CA ARG A 196 10.47 68.06 8.95
C ARG A 196 8.98 68.16 9.29
N PHE A 197 8.76 69.08 10.24
CA PHE A 197 7.58 69.89 10.50
C PHE A 197 6.49 69.41 11.47
N GLN A 198 6.24 70.35 12.36
CA GLN A 198 5.53 70.29 13.62
C GLN A 198 4.42 71.36 13.53
N ARG A 199 3.17 70.94 13.81
CA ARG A 199 1.98 71.74 14.25
C ARG A 199 1.30 72.68 13.21
N PRO A 200 0.07 73.19 13.46
CA PRO A 200 -0.86 73.03 14.60
C PRO A 200 -2.34 72.68 14.23
N ARG A 201 -3.17 72.52 15.27
CA ARG A 201 -4.64 72.40 15.29
C ARG A 201 -5.37 73.64 14.73
N ALA A 202 -6.44 73.41 13.96
CA ALA A 202 -7.75 74.11 13.97
C ALA A 202 -8.60 73.36 12.92
N GLY A 203 -9.74 72.75 13.26
CA GLY A 203 -10.98 73.43 13.53
C GLY A 203 -11.87 73.34 12.29
N GLY A 204 -13.03 72.68 12.38
CA GLY A 204 -14.14 72.96 11.47
C GLY A 204 -14.86 71.77 10.84
N VAL A 205 -16.09 71.61 11.31
CA VAL A 205 -17.32 71.41 10.53
C VAL A 205 -17.70 69.98 10.11
N ALA A 206 -18.76 69.53 10.79
CA ALA A 206 -19.66 68.46 10.42
C ALA A 206 -20.32 68.68 9.05
N ILE A 207 -20.46 67.62 8.25
CA ILE A 207 -21.59 67.49 7.33
C ILE A 207 -22.13 66.05 7.40
N MET A 208 -23.37 65.98 7.91
CA MET A 208 -24.32 64.89 7.73
C MET A 208 -24.65 64.66 6.25
N LYS A 209 -24.69 63.40 5.82
CA LYS A 209 -25.58 62.87 4.76
C LYS A 209 -25.59 61.34 4.96
N GLY A 210 -26.66 60.72 5.45
CA GLY A 210 -27.95 60.53 4.75
C GLY A 210 -27.89 59.18 4.02
N ARG A 211 -28.55 58.12 4.54
CA ARG A 211 -29.74 57.42 3.96
C ARG A 211 -29.46 56.81 2.57
N SER A 212 -29.63 55.53 2.27
CA SER A 212 -30.75 54.59 2.48
C SER A 212 -30.25 53.17 2.06
N ALA A 213 -30.58 52.08 2.74
CA ALA A 213 -31.74 51.19 2.55
C ALA A 213 -31.85 50.47 1.18
N ASP A 214 -31.98 49.15 1.28
CA ASP A 214 -32.62 48.16 0.39
C ASP A 214 -32.13 47.94 -1.05
N SER A 215 -31.60 46.72 -1.27
CA SER A 215 -32.18 45.72 -2.19
C SER A 215 -31.68 44.32 -1.83
#